data_AF-A0A932F678-F1
#
_entry.id   AF-A0A932F678-F1
#
_cell.length_a   1.000
_cell.length_b   1.000
_cell.length_c   1.000
_cell.angle_alpha   90.00
_cell.angle_beta   90.00
_cell.angle_gamma   90.00
#
_symmetry.space_group_name_H-M   'P 1'
#
loop_
_entity.id
_entity.type
_entity.pdbx_description
1 polymer ?
#
loop_
_entity_poly.entity_id
_entity_poly.type
_entity_poly.pdbx_seq_one_letter_code
_entity_poly.pdbx_strand_id
1 'polypeptide(L)'
;MKCGAGHAPRVQVRHLTAAGIVALACAAVPWAARAQSVAMTGGMGSKALLVVNGGAPKALAAGDTYQGVKVLSVSADQVAIEVAGKRQTVRLGEAPVSIGGSGGGANGTQIVLSAVSGGHFVTQGQVNGRSTRFMVDTGATSVAMGADEARRMGIKFEDGDKFYGSTANGTVVGYRVSLNSVRIQDVEVFNVEAAVLPQPMPHILLGNSFLTRFQMKRENDTLTLTKRY
;
A
#
# COMPACT_ATOMS: atom_id res chain seq x y z
N MET A 1 53.30 55.77 45.41
CA MET A 1 53.09 57.15 44.92
C MET A 1 53.07 57.14 43.40
N LYS A 2 52.01 57.71 42.81
CA LYS A 2 51.82 58.21 41.42
C LYS A 2 52.00 57.19 40.28
N CYS A 3 50.96 56.80 39.54
CA CYS A 3 50.10 57.56 38.60
C CYS A 3 50.83 58.13 37.37
N GLY A 4 50.32 57.78 36.18
CA GLY A 4 50.59 58.43 34.88
C GLY A 4 50.47 57.42 33.74
N ALA A 5 49.31 57.31 33.06
CA ALA A 5 48.99 57.98 31.79
C ALA A 5 49.95 57.54 30.66
N GLY A 6 49.55 56.74 29.66
CA GLY A 6 48.43 56.89 28.73
C GLY A 6 48.99 57.37 27.39
N HIS A 7 48.79 56.64 26.28
CA HIS A 7 48.87 57.08 24.87
C HIS A 7 48.47 55.91 23.94
N ALA A 8 47.48 56.11 23.08
CA ALA A 8 47.17 55.28 21.89
C ALA A 8 47.97 55.83 20.67
N PRO A 9 47.80 55.39 19.40
CA PRO A 9 47.16 54.20 18.80
C PRO A 9 48.02 53.51 17.69
N ARG A 10 47.56 52.36 17.14
CA ARG A 10 47.53 51.96 15.70
C ARG A 10 47.73 50.44 15.48
N VAL A 11 46.62 49.78 15.13
CA VAL A 11 46.35 49.03 13.88
C VAL A 11 47.39 47.99 13.37
N GLN A 12 46.85 46.79 13.04
CA GLN A 12 47.37 45.62 12.26
C GLN A 12 47.98 44.47 13.09
N VAL A 13 47.79 43.17 12.85
CA VAL A 13 47.10 42.35 11.81
C VAL A 13 46.84 40.94 12.39
N ARG A 14 45.77 40.32 11.91
CA ARG A 14 45.31 38.90 11.96
C ARG A 14 46.36 37.86 12.38
N HIS A 15 46.00 36.96 13.31
CA HIS A 15 46.35 35.54 13.21
C HIS A 15 45.24 34.64 13.79
N LEU A 16 44.94 33.58 13.03
CA LEU A 16 43.95 32.53 13.29
C LEU A 16 44.35 31.66 14.48
N THR A 17 43.38 31.29 15.32
CA THR A 17 43.49 30.09 16.17
C THR A 17 42.16 29.34 16.22
N ALA A 18 42.29 28.01 16.07
CA ALA A 18 41.27 27.02 15.78
C ALA A 18 40.16 26.88 16.85
N ALA A 19 38.92 26.72 16.37
CA ALA A 19 37.78 26.30 17.18
C ALA A 19 37.68 24.76 17.16
N GLY A 20 37.88 24.12 18.30
CA GLY A 20 37.51 22.72 18.53
C GLY A 20 36.06 22.66 19.05
N ILE A 21 35.14 22.16 18.22
CA ILE A 21 33.76 21.85 18.63
C ILE A 21 33.65 20.35 18.82
N VAL A 22 33.46 19.92 20.06
CA VAL A 22 33.05 18.57 20.43
C VAL A 22 31.59 18.40 20.04
N ALA A 23 31.32 17.63 18.98
CA ALA A 23 29.97 17.31 18.54
C ALA A 23 29.38 16.19 19.41
N LEU A 24 28.39 16.55 20.22
CA LEU A 24 27.55 15.62 20.98
C LEU A 24 26.61 14.90 20.00
N ALA A 25 26.85 13.62 19.73
CA ALA A 25 26.01 12.81 18.86
C ALA A 25 24.69 12.42 19.58
N CYS A 26 23.62 13.18 19.34
CA CYS A 26 22.25 12.74 19.64
C CYS A 26 21.86 11.60 18.69
N ALA A 27 21.88 10.37 19.20
CA ALA A 27 21.26 9.24 18.55
C ALA A 27 19.72 9.44 18.50
N ALA A 28 19.22 9.91 17.36
CA ALA A 28 17.79 9.88 17.06
C ALA A 28 17.39 8.43 16.78
N VAL A 29 16.83 7.75 17.78
CA VAL A 29 16.16 6.47 17.59
C VAL A 29 14.87 6.74 16.81
N PRO A 30 14.67 6.24 15.58
CA PRO A 30 13.41 6.42 14.88
C PRO A 30 12.32 5.66 15.63
N TRP A 31 11.36 6.42 16.17
CA TRP A 31 10.16 5.89 16.81
C TRP A 31 9.38 5.09 15.77
N ALA A 32 9.36 3.76 15.91
CA ALA A 32 8.57 2.90 15.04
C ALA A 32 7.08 3.28 15.17
N ALA A 33 6.52 3.85 14.10
CA ALA A 33 5.11 4.14 14.01
C ALA A 33 4.33 2.82 14.12
N ARG A 34 3.61 2.64 15.24
CA ARG A 34 2.77 1.47 15.48
C ARG A 34 1.59 1.51 14.51
N ALA A 35 1.38 0.44 13.75
CA ALA A 35 0.18 0.26 12.94
C ALA A 35 -1.04 0.21 13.88
N GLN A 36 -2.04 1.05 13.63
CA GLN A 36 -3.29 1.09 14.38
C GLN A 36 -4.44 0.57 13.52
N SER A 37 -5.23 -0.38 14.01
CA SER A 37 -6.40 -0.89 13.27
C SER A 37 -7.69 -0.23 13.77
N VAL A 38 -8.59 0.17 12.86
CA VAL A 38 -9.90 0.70 13.22
C VAL A 38 -10.98 -0.03 12.44
N ALA A 39 -11.98 -0.56 13.16
CA ALA A 39 -13.15 -1.21 12.59
C ALA A 39 -14.43 -0.61 13.18
N MET A 40 -15.45 -0.42 12.36
CA MET A 40 -16.79 -0.04 12.81
C MET A 40 -17.63 -1.30 13.00
N THR A 41 -18.07 -1.54 14.23
CA THR A 41 -18.86 -2.72 14.60
C THR A 41 -20.36 -2.43 14.72
N GLY A 42 -20.77 -1.16 14.66
CA GLY A 42 -22.18 -0.75 14.74
C GLY A 42 -22.36 0.76 14.76
N GLY A 43 -23.60 1.20 14.62
CA GLY A 43 -24.02 2.59 14.86
C GLY A 43 -25.22 2.62 15.81
N MET A 44 -25.20 3.54 16.78
CA MET A 44 -26.33 3.79 17.69
C MET A 44 -26.73 5.26 17.54
N GLY A 45 -27.64 5.54 16.61
CA GLY A 45 -28.08 6.91 16.29
C GLY A 45 -26.93 7.77 15.76
N SER A 46 -26.51 8.77 16.55
CA SER A 46 -25.43 9.71 16.21
C SER A 46 -24.02 9.24 16.61
N LYS A 47 -23.88 8.01 17.15
CA LYS A 47 -22.61 7.46 17.65
C LYS A 47 -22.20 6.22 16.87
N ALA A 48 -20.93 6.13 16.50
CA ALA A 48 -20.34 4.94 15.91
C ALA A 48 -19.72 4.07 17.01
N LEU A 49 -19.94 2.75 16.96
CA LEU A 49 -19.20 1.77 17.75
C LEU A 49 -17.93 1.43 16.99
N LEU A 50 -16.80 1.87 17.55
CA LEU A 50 -15.48 1.70 16.96
C LEU A 50 -14.63 0.77 17.81
N VAL A 51 -14.00 -0.20 17.16
CA VAL A 51 -12.95 -1.06 17.73
C VAL A 51 -11.62 -0.53 17.23
N VAL A 52 -10.78 -0.06 18.16
CA VAL A 52 -9.44 0.42 17.87
C VAL A 52 -8.42 -0.57 18.42
N ASN A 53 -7.46 -1.00 17.60
CA ASN A 53 -6.42 -1.98 17.95
C ASN A 53 -6.94 -3.33 18.48
N GLY A 54 -8.14 -3.76 18.05
CA GLY A 54 -8.78 -4.99 18.54
C GLY A 54 -9.28 -4.92 20.00
N GLY A 55 -9.37 -3.73 20.59
CA GLY A 55 -9.91 -3.53 21.93
C GLY A 55 -11.44 -3.64 22.00
N ALA A 56 -12.01 -3.34 23.18
CA ALA A 56 -13.45 -3.31 23.35
C ALA A 56 -14.11 -2.23 22.48
N PRO A 57 -15.30 -2.49 21.88
CA PRO A 57 -16.04 -1.49 21.12
C PRO A 57 -16.35 -0.25 21.97
N LYS A 58 -16.04 0.94 21.44
CA LYS A 58 -16.33 2.21 22.11
C LYS A 58 -17.26 3.06 21.26
N ALA A 59 -18.32 3.57 21.88
CA ALA A 59 -19.24 4.51 21.25
C ALA A 59 -18.60 5.90 21.18
N LEU A 60 -18.41 6.42 19.97
CA LEU A 60 -17.82 7.74 19.70
C LEU A 60 -18.78 8.55 18.81
N ALA A 61 -19.05 9.80 19.22
CA ALA A 61 -19.83 10.77 18.45
C ALA A 61 -18.91 11.60 17.54
N ALA A 62 -19.50 12.33 16.57
CA ALA A 62 -18.75 13.32 15.80
C ALA A 62 -18.09 14.35 16.73
N GLY A 63 -16.78 14.55 16.58
CA GLY A 63 -15.95 15.39 17.44
C GLY A 63 -15.13 14.63 18.48
N ASP A 64 -15.51 13.40 18.84
CA ASP A 64 -14.82 12.64 19.88
C ASP A 64 -13.47 12.09 19.39
N THR A 65 -12.51 11.99 20.31
CA THR A 65 -11.18 11.40 20.03
C THR A 65 -10.87 10.27 21.00
N TYR A 66 -10.40 9.14 20.47
CA TYR A 66 -10.03 7.97 21.26
C TYR A 66 -8.84 7.23 20.65
N GLN A 67 -7.80 6.97 21.45
CA GLN A 67 -6.56 6.27 21.03
C GLN A 67 -5.93 6.83 19.74
N GLY A 68 -6.00 8.15 19.54
CA GLY A 68 -5.47 8.82 18.34
C GLY A 68 -6.42 8.86 17.14
N VAL A 69 -7.64 8.31 17.28
CA VAL A 69 -8.71 8.35 16.28
C VAL A 69 -9.70 9.44 16.63
N LYS A 70 -9.78 10.49 15.81
CA LYS A 70 -10.77 11.56 15.91
C LYS A 70 -11.94 11.30 14.97
N VAL A 71 -13.16 11.24 15.47
CA VAL A 71 -14.35 11.08 14.64
C VAL A 71 -14.74 12.43 14.05
N LEU A 72 -14.78 12.52 12.72
CA LEU A 72 -15.17 13.75 12.02
C LEU A 72 -16.69 13.79 11.77
N SER A 73 -17.27 12.68 11.35
CA SER A 73 -18.71 12.56 11.13
C SER A 73 -19.17 11.12 11.24
N VAL A 74 -20.39 10.92 11.74
CA VAL A 74 -21.04 9.61 11.86
C VAL A 74 -22.27 9.61 10.95
N SER A 75 -22.39 8.59 10.10
CA SER A 75 -23.56 8.31 9.26
C SER A 75 -24.10 6.90 9.59
N ALA A 76 -25.24 6.52 9.00
CA ALA A 76 -25.91 5.26 9.33
C ALA A 76 -25.06 4.01 9.02
N ASP A 77 -24.25 4.07 7.96
CA ASP A 77 -23.47 2.94 7.42
C ASP A 77 -21.96 3.22 7.32
N GLN A 78 -21.53 4.44 7.63
CA GLN A 78 -20.12 4.86 7.54
C GLN A 78 -19.74 5.89 8.59
N VAL A 79 -18.46 5.91 8.95
CA VAL A 79 -17.87 6.89 9.86
C VAL A 79 -16.60 7.47 9.25
N ALA A 80 -16.53 8.80 9.18
CA ALA A 80 -15.31 9.49 8.78
C ALA A 80 -14.46 9.73 10.04
N ILE A 81 -13.24 9.24 10.02
CA ILE A 81 -12.28 9.35 11.10
C ILE A 81 -11.00 10.03 10.62
N GLU A 82 -10.28 10.65 11.53
CA GLU A 82 -8.95 11.19 11.34
C GLU A 82 -8.00 10.48 12.30
N VAL A 83 -6.95 9.87 11.77
CA VAL A 83 -5.95 9.14 12.55
C VAL A 83 -4.58 9.57 12.07
N ALA A 84 -3.72 10.03 12.99
CA ALA A 84 -2.40 10.58 12.68
C ALA A 84 -2.44 11.67 11.57
N GLY A 85 -3.48 12.52 11.55
CA GLY A 85 -3.67 13.60 10.59
C GLY A 85 -4.21 13.18 9.21
N LYS A 86 -4.54 11.90 9.00
CA LYS A 86 -5.13 11.39 7.76
C LYS A 86 -6.61 11.10 7.93
N ARG A 87 -7.42 11.68 7.04
CA ARG A 87 -8.86 11.42 6.97
C ARG A 87 -9.11 10.09 6.26
N GLN A 88 -9.93 9.23 6.85
CA GLN A 88 -10.31 7.92 6.36
C GLN A 88 -11.81 7.69 6.61
N THR A 89 -12.46 6.95 5.73
CA THR A 89 -13.86 6.56 5.91
C THR A 89 -13.91 5.06 6.17
N VAL A 90 -14.50 4.66 7.29
CA VAL A 90 -14.69 3.25 7.66
C VAL A 90 -16.18 2.93 7.51
N ARG A 91 -16.52 1.89 6.75
CA ARG A 91 -17.93 1.46 6.63
C ARG A 91 -18.24 0.30 7.58
N LEU A 92 -19.52 0.18 7.92
CA LEU A 92 -20.02 -0.90 8.74
C LEU A 92 -19.83 -2.24 8.01
N GLY A 93 -19.13 -3.19 8.65
CA GLY A 93 -18.91 -4.53 8.10
C GLY A 93 -17.73 -4.66 7.12
N GLU A 94 -16.98 -3.59 6.85
CA GLU A 94 -15.71 -3.67 6.12
C GLU A 94 -14.59 -4.22 7.05
N ALA A 95 -13.63 -4.94 6.46
CA ALA A 95 -12.45 -5.42 7.17
C ALA A 95 -11.69 -4.26 7.85
N PRO A 96 -11.01 -4.48 8.99
CA PRO A 96 -10.35 -3.42 9.74
C PRO A 96 -9.42 -2.58 8.86
N VAL A 97 -9.63 -1.26 8.83
CA VAL A 97 -8.73 -0.36 8.13
C VAL A 97 -7.45 -0.26 8.95
N SER A 98 -6.35 -0.75 8.39
CA SER A 98 -5.03 -0.64 9.01
C SER A 98 -4.47 0.76 8.73
N ILE A 99 -4.48 1.60 9.76
CA ILE A 99 -4.00 2.98 9.72
C ILE A 99 -2.57 3.01 10.25
N GLY A 100 -1.64 3.18 9.32
CA GLY A 100 -0.20 3.08 9.53
C GLY A 100 0.54 2.91 8.20
N GLY A 101 -0.16 2.38 7.19
CA GLY A 101 0.20 2.56 5.80
C GLY A 101 -0.32 3.89 5.31
N SER A 102 0.56 4.87 5.17
CA SER A 102 0.31 5.93 4.19
C SER A 102 -0.11 5.28 2.87
N GLY A 103 -1.23 5.73 2.27
CA GLY A 103 -1.38 5.54 0.83
C GLY A 103 -0.07 5.96 0.17
N GLY A 104 0.61 5.01 -0.47
CA GLY A 104 1.95 5.18 -1.05
C GLY A 104 3.11 4.43 -0.38
N GLY A 105 2.87 3.33 0.34
CA GLY A 105 3.96 2.43 0.74
C GLY A 105 3.52 0.97 0.62
N ALA A 106 4.04 0.26 -0.38
CA ALA A 106 3.74 -1.15 -0.60
C ALA A 106 4.49 -2.09 0.34
N ASN A 107 4.30 -1.89 1.65
CA ASN A 107 4.94 -2.66 2.71
C ASN A 107 3.98 -3.69 3.33
N GLY A 108 2.78 -3.86 2.78
CA GLY A 108 1.88 -4.93 3.19
C GLY A 108 2.47 -6.30 2.86
N THR A 109 2.22 -7.28 3.73
CA THR A 109 2.65 -8.67 3.53
C THR A 109 1.48 -9.62 3.31
N GLN A 110 0.23 -9.15 3.37
CA GLN A 110 -0.94 -10.00 3.29
C GLN A 110 -2.02 -9.38 2.39
N ILE A 111 -2.62 -10.22 1.55
CA ILE A 111 -3.80 -9.90 0.75
C ILE A 111 -4.91 -10.82 1.21
N VAL A 112 -6.09 -10.27 1.53
CA VAL A 112 -7.27 -11.06 1.87
C VAL A 112 -8.38 -10.74 0.88
N LEU A 113 -8.87 -11.77 0.19
CA LEU A 113 -9.89 -11.66 -0.86
C LEU A 113 -11.10 -12.51 -0.47
N SER A 114 -12.29 -11.98 -0.74
CA SER A 114 -13.55 -12.72 -0.63
C SER A 114 -13.98 -13.19 -2.01
N ALA A 115 -14.57 -14.38 -2.09
CA ALA A 115 -15.12 -14.90 -3.32
C ALA A 115 -16.31 -14.05 -3.77
N VAL A 116 -16.43 -13.84 -5.08
CA VAL A 116 -17.63 -13.25 -5.69
C VAL A 116 -18.62 -14.34 -6.07
N SER A 117 -19.83 -13.93 -6.48
CA SER A 117 -20.81 -14.86 -7.07
C SER A 117 -20.15 -15.68 -8.19
N GLY A 118 -20.18 -17.02 -8.07
CA GLY A 118 -19.46 -17.94 -8.95
C GLY A 118 -18.17 -18.54 -8.37
N GLY A 119 -17.77 -18.17 -7.15
CA GLY A 119 -16.66 -18.83 -6.42
C GLY A 119 -15.24 -18.40 -6.84
N HIS A 120 -15.15 -17.47 -7.79
CA HIS A 120 -13.90 -16.82 -8.21
C HIS A 120 -13.49 -15.72 -7.24
N PHE A 121 -12.19 -15.43 -7.16
CA PHE A 121 -11.67 -14.28 -6.42
C PHE A 121 -11.32 -13.17 -7.40
N VAL A 122 -11.97 -12.03 -7.25
CA VAL A 122 -11.79 -10.86 -8.11
C VAL A 122 -11.44 -9.68 -7.23
N THR A 123 -10.45 -8.88 -7.64
CA THR A 123 -9.99 -7.75 -6.84
C THR A 123 -9.52 -6.59 -7.70
N GLN A 124 -9.58 -5.38 -7.15
CA GLN A 124 -8.94 -4.22 -7.75
C GLN A 124 -7.45 -4.21 -7.43
N GLY A 125 -6.65 -3.74 -8.37
CA GLY A 125 -5.23 -3.55 -8.17
C GLY A 125 -4.63 -2.62 -9.21
N GLN A 126 -3.31 -2.63 -9.30
CA GLN A 126 -2.57 -1.80 -10.23
C GLN A 126 -1.48 -2.60 -10.93
N VAL A 127 -1.29 -2.32 -12.21
CA VAL A 127 -0.11 -2.73 -12.99
C VAL A 127 0.64 -1.46 -13.36
N ASN A 128 1.91 -1.36 -12.99
CA ASN A 128 2.76 -0.19 -13.26
C ASN A 128 2.07 1.14 -12.86
N GLY A 129 1.38 1.15 -11.71
CA GLY A 129 0.64 2.30 -11.18
C GLY A 129 -0.73 2.59 -11.82
N ARG A 130 -1.18 1.79 -12.80
CA ARG A 130 -2.48 1.96 -13.47
C ARG A 130 -3.52 1.00 -12.94
N SER A 131 -4.69 1.52 -12.57
CA SER A 131 -5.78 0.75 -11.99
C SER A 131 -6.43 -0.22 -12.98
N THR A 132 -6.62 -1.45 -12.52
CA THR A 132 -7.24 -2.54 -13.27
C THR A 132 -7.91 -3.55 -12.32
N ARG A 133 -8.56 -4.56 -12.88
CA ARG A 133 -9.22 -5.64 -12.15
C ARG A 133 -8.56 -6.96 -12.46
N PHE A 134 -8.28 -7.70 -11.40
CA PHE A 134 -7.67 -9.01 -11.46
C PHE A 134 -8.66 -10.11 -11.09
N MET A 135 -8.48 -11.27 -11.67
CA MET A 135 -9.09 -12.53 -11.22
C MET A 135 -7.98 -13.52 -10.86
N VAL A 136 -8.08 -14.17 -9.70
CA VAL A 136 -7.12 -15.21 -9.30
C VAL A 136 -7.31 -16.45 -10.16
N ASP A 137 -6.24 -16.90 -10.81
CA ASP A 137 -6.22 -18.09 -11.64
C ASP A 137 -4.97 -18.93 -11.35
N THR A 138 -5.13 -19.95 -10.49
CA THR A 138 -4.03 -20.87 -10.13
C THR A 138 -3.61 -21.77 -11.30
N GLY A 139 -4.42 -21.88 -12.35
CA GLY A 139 -4.10 -22.66 -13.55
C GLY A 139 -3.20 -21.88 -14.53
N ALA A 140 -3.15 -20.56 -14.44
CA ALA A 140 -2.32 -19.73 -15.31
C ALA A 140 -0.84 -19.78 -14.87
N THR A 141 0.06 -20.02 -15.82
CA THR A 141 1.52 -20.03 -15.56
C THR A 141 2.04 -18.64 -15.19
N SER A 142 1.59 -17.61 -15.90
CA SER A 142 1.97 -16.21 -15.68
C SER A 142 0.73 -15.33 -15.55
N VAL A 143 0.94 -14.08 -15.11
CA VAL A 143 -0.10 -13.05 -15.21
C VAL A 143 -0.51 -12.92 -16.68
N ALA A 144 -1.80 -12.94 -17.00
CA ALA A 144 -2.25 -12.89 -18.39
C ALA A 144 -3.26 -11.75 -18.61
N MET A 145 -3.08 -10.99 -19.69
CA MET A 145 -3.95 -9.87 -20.06
C MET A 145 -4.19 -9.80 -21.56
N GLY A 146 -5.30 -9.18 -21.95
CA GLY A 146 -5.60 -8.91 -23.36
C GLY A 146 -4.77 -7.74 -23.90
N ALA A 147 -4.53 -7.75 -25.21
CA ALA A 147 -3.80 -6.71 -25.92
C ALA A 147 -4.37 -5.31 -25.70
N ASP A 148 -5.70 -5.17 -25.66
CA ASP A 148 -6.37 -3.88 -25.44
C ASP A 148 -6.05 -3.28 -24.06
N GLU A 149 -6.07 -4.11 -23.02
CA GLU A 149 -5.75 -3.66 -21.66
C GLU A 149 -4.25 -3.35 -21.55
N ALA A 150 -3.38 -4.15 -22.17
CA ALA A 150 -1.94 -3.85 -22.24
C ALA A 150 -1.66 -2.49 -22.91
N ARG A 151 -2.34 -2.18 -24.02
CA ARG A 151 -2.25 -0.87 -24.70
C ARG A 151 -2.78 0.26 -23.82
N ARG A 152 -3.95 0.07 -23.18
CA ARG A 152 -4.52 1.03 -22.22
C ARG A 152 -3.57 1.30 -21.05
N MET A 153 -2.78 0.30 -20.65
CA MET A 153 -1.77 0.42 -19.62
C MET A 153 -0.42 0.99 -20.10
N GLY A 154 -0.26 1.26 -21.40
CA GLY A 154 0.97 1.77 -21.98
C GLY A 154 2.12 0.75 -22.01
N ILE A 155 1.80 -0.54 -21.97
CA ILE A 155 2.78 -1.62 -22.07
C ILE A 155 3.13 -1.82 -23.55
N LYS A 156 4.40 -1.62 -23.90
CA LYS A 156 4.93 -1.86 -25.25
C LYS A 156 5.26 -3.34 -25.42
N PHE A 157 4.24 -4.18 -25.56
CA PHE A 157 4.41 -5.64 -25.64
C PHE A 157 4.81 -6.15 -27.03
N GLU A 158 4.59 -5.34 -28.08
CA GLU A 158 4.88 -5.72 -29.47
C GLU A 158 6.38 -5.84 -29.74
N ASP A 159 7.19 -5.16 -28.93
CA ASP A 159 8.66 -5.26 -28.93
C ASP A 159 9.18 -6.47 -28.14
N GLY A 160 8.29 -7.20 -27.46
CA GLY A 160 8.63 -8.34 -26.60
C GLY A 160 8.72 -9.68 -27.34
N ASP A 161 9.19 -10.71 -26.62
CA ASP A 161 9.33 -12.06 -27.17
C ASP A 161 7.97 -12.68 -27.48
N LYS A 162 7.82 -13.19 -28.70
CA LYS A 162 6.63 -13.97 -29.07
C LYS A 162 6.68 -15.35 -28.46
N PHE A 163 5.53 -15.84 -28.05
CA PHE A 163 5.36 -17.24 -27.64
C PHE A 163 4.06 -17.81 -28.20
N TYR A 164 3.98 -19.13 -28.28
CA TYR A 164 2.77 -19.85 -28.62
C TYR A 164 2.08 -20.28 -27.33
N GLY A 165 0.88 -19.74 -27.09
CA GLY A 165 0.06 -20.06 -25.93
C GLY A 165 -1.08 -20.99 -26.31
N SER A 166 -1.32 -22.03 -25.50
CA SER A 166 -2.51 -22.87 -25.63
C SER A 166 -3.68 -22.26 -24.87
N THR A 167 -4.80 -22.06 -25.54
CA THR A 167 -6.05 -21.58 -24.95
C THR A 167 -7.16 -22.59 -25.22
N ALA A 168 -8.32 -22.41 -24.58
CA ALA A 168 -9.51 -23.22 -24.86
C ALA A 168 -9.96 -23.15 -26.33
N ASN A 169 -9.60 -22.07 -27.04
CA ASN A 169 -9.93 -21.87 -28.46
C ASN A 169 -8.80 -22.27 -29.40
N GLY A 170 -7.77 -22.96 -28.91
CA GLY A 170 -6.60 -23.39 -29.69
C GLY A 170 -5.33 -22.60 -29.39
N THR A 171 -4.33 -22.75 -30.26
CA THR A 171 -3.03 -22.09 -30.11
C THR A 171 -3.10 -20.65 -30.61
N VAL A 172 -2.63 -19.71 -29.79
CA VAL A 172 -2.54 -18.29 -30.13
C VAL A 172 -1.10 -17.81 -30.03
N VAL A 173 -0.73 -16.83 -30.85
CA VAL A 173 0.55 -16.14 -30.70
C VAL A 173 0.35 -15.00 -29.70
N GLY A 174 1.06 -15.08 -28.58
CA GLY A 174 1.09 -14.04 -27.55
C GLY A 174 2.48 -13.40 -27.43
N TYR A 175 2.60 -12.42 -26.55
CA TYR A 175 3.85 -11.73 -26.24
C TYR A 175 4.17 -11.88 -24.75
N ARG A 176 5.42 -12.19 -24.43
CA ARG A 176 5.93 -12.20 -23.06
C ARG A 176 6.47 -10.81 -22.73
N VAL A 177 6.07 -10.29 -21.57
CA VAL A 177 6.54 -9.01 -21.04
C VAL A 177 6.88 -9.14 -19.56
N SER A 178 7.71 -8.22 -19.08
CA SER A 178 7.94 -8.03 -17.64
C SER A 178 7.19 -6.80 -17.17
N LEU A 179 6.34 -6.96 -16.17
CA LEU A 179 5.66 -5.86 -15.49
C LEU A 179 6.60 -5.31 -14.41
N ASN A 180 6.81 -4.00 -14.40
CA ASN A 180 7.64 -3.34 -13.40
C ASN A 180 7.07 -3.59 -12.00
N SER A 181 5.75 -3.42 -11.85
CA SER A 181 5.07 -3.77 -10.61
C SER A 181 3.62 -4.23 -10.81
N VAL A 182 3.20 -5.12 -9.92
CA VAL A 182 1.81 -5.54 -9.71
C VAL A 182 1.47 -5.30 -8.25
N ARG A 183 0.46 -4.49 -7.99
CA ARG A 183 0.01 -4.12 -6.65
C ARG A 183 -1.44 -4.54 -6.43
N ILE A 184 -1.69 -5.20 -5.31
CA ILE A 184 -3.02 -5.59 -4.85
C ILE A 184 -3.13 -5.19 -3.39
N GLN A 185 -4.16 -4.42 -3.05
CA GLN A 185 -4.27 -3.80 -1.72
C GLN A 185 -2.94 -3.09 -1.37
N ASP A 186 -2.34 -3.43 -0.23
CA ASP A 186 -1.11 -2.83 0.28
C ASP A 186 0.16 -3.62 -0.10
N VAL A 187 0.02 -4.70 -0.90
CA VAL A 187 1.14 -5.55 -1.31
C VAL A 187 1.52 -5.26 -2.75
N GLU A 188 2.80 -4.94 -2.96
CA GLU A 188 3.38 -4.79 -4.29
C GLU A 188 4.48 -5.82 -4.53
N VAL A 189 4.52 -6.25 -5.79
CA VAL A 189 5.43 -7.24 -6.30
C VAL A 189 6.06 -6.68 -7.56
N PHE A 190 7.38 -6.70 -7.61
CA PHE A 190 8.15 -6.17 -8.73
C PHE A 190 8.57 -7.27 -9.71
N ASN A 191 8.88 -6.88 -10.93
CA ASN A 191 9.41 -7.76 -11.99
C ASN A 191 8.54 -9.02 -12.16
N VAL A 192 7.28 -8.81 -12.54
CA VAL A 192 6.30 -9.90 -12.69
C VAL A 192 6.22 -10.28 -14.16
N GLU A 193 6.56 -11.52 -14.49
CA GLU A 193 6.35 -12.02 -15.86
C GLU A 193 4.85 -12.04 -16.18
N ALA A 194 4.51 -11.54 -17.36
CA ALA A 194 3.15 -11.56 -17.88
C ALA A 194 3.11 -11.95 -19.36
N ALA A 195 1.97 -12.50 -19.76
CA ALA A 195 1.61 -12.82 -21.13
C ALA A 195 0.55 -11.83 -21.62
N VAL A 196 0.76 -11.27 -22.81
CA VAL A 196 -0.24 -10.49 -23.54
C VAL A 196 -0.79 -11.35 -24.67
N LEU A 197 -2.11 -11.55 -24.66
CA LEU A 197 -2.82 -12.34 -25.65
C LEU A 197 -3.62 -11.43 -26.59
N PRO A 198 -3.78 -11.79 -27.88
CA PRO A 198 -4.50 -10.96 -28.84
C PRO A 198 -6.01 -10.90 -28.59
N GLN A 199 -6.54 -11.90 -27.89
CA GLN A 199 -7.97 -11.99 -27.59
C GLN A 199 -8.39 -11.04 -26.45
N PRO A 200 -9.62 -10.52 -26.50
CA PRO A 200 -10.16 -9.70 -25.42
C PRO A 200 -10.32 -10.53 -24.15
N MET A 201 -9.98 -9.93 -23.01
CA MET A 201 -10.08 -10.56 -21.69
C MET A 201 -10.79 -9.60 -20.73
N PRO A 202 -11.86 -10.05 -20.03
CA PRO A 202 -12.64 -9.18 -19.15
C PRO A 202 -11.86 -8.78 -17.88
N HIS A 203 -10.91 -9.61 -17.46
CA HIS A 203 -10.05 -9.42 -16.30
C HIS A 203 -8.62 -9.81 -16.64
N ILE A 204 -7.66 -9.20 -15.96
CA ILE A 204 -6.29 -9.70 -15.94
C ILE A 204 -6.26 -10.93 -15.02
N LEU A 205 -5.69 -12.04 -15.50
CA LEU A 205 -5.54 -13.25 -14.69
C LEU A 205 -4.27 -13.13 -13.83
N LEU A 206 -4.40 -13.35 -12.53
CA LEU A 206 -3.27 -13.48 -11.61
C LEU A 206 -2.81 -14.93 -11.58
N GLY A 207 -1.79 -15.22 -12.40
CA GLY A 207 -1.18 -16.53 -12.48
C GLY A 207 0.02 -16.73 -11.55
N ASN A 208 0.68 -17.86 -11.73
CA ASN A 208 1.74 -18.35 -10.84
C ASN A 208 3.01 -17.50 -10.84
N SER A 209 3.29 -16.70 -11.88
CA SER A 209 4.37 -15.69 -11.85
C SER A 209 4.17 -14.63 -10.76
N PHE A 210 2.95 -14.43 -10.27
CA PHE A 210 2.64 -13.63 -9.09
C PHE A 210 2.38 -14.51 -7.86
N LEU A 211 1.52 -15.52 -7.98
CA LEU A 211 0.99 -16.28 -6.84
C LEU A 211 2.06 -17.08 -6.07
N THR A 212 3.10 -17.56 -6.74
CA THR A 212 4.19 -18.35 -6.10
C THR A 212 5.01 -17.57 -5.08
N ARG A 213 4.96 -16.23 -5.13
CA ARG A 213 5.57 -15.35 -4.12
C ARG A 213 4.79 -15.32 -2.80
N PHE A 214 3.64 -15.98 -2.74
CA PHE A 214 2.75 -16.01 -1.59
C PHE A 214 2.53 -17.42 -1.09
N GLN A 215 2.36 -17.56 0.22
CA GLN A 215 1.69 -18.69 0.81
C GLN A 215 0.18 -18.47 0.64
N MET A 216 -0.49 -19.44 0.03
CA MET A 216 -1.93 -19.40 -0.18
C MET A 216 -2.65 -20.20 0.90
N LYS A 217 -3.72 -19.64 1.44
CA LYS A 217 -4.65 -20.31 2.35
C LYS A 217 -6.08 -19.97 1.94
N ARG A 218 -6.87 -20.98 1.57
CA ARG A 218 -8.31 -20.82 1.28
C ARG A 218 -9.13 -21.41 2.42
N GLU A 219 -10.04 -20.63 2.97
CA GLU A 219 -10.98 -21.04 3.99
C GLU A 219 -12.38 -20.58 3.56
N ASN A 220 -13.23 -21.52 3.15
CA ASN A 220 -14.55 -21.25 2.58
C ASN A 220 -14.45 -20.26 1.40
N ASP A 221 -15.09 -19.10 1.54
CA ASP A 221 -15.13 -18.00 0.57
C ASP A 221 -14.01 -16.97 0.79
N THR A 222 -13.02 -17.26 1.63
CA THR A 222 -11.89 -16.36 1.88
C THR A 222 -10.60 -16.96 1.33
N LEU A 223 -9.86 -16.16 0.58
CA LEU A 223 -8.50 -16.45 0.12
C LEU A 223 -7.53 -15.48 0.78
N THR A 224 -6.59 -16.02 1.54
CA THR A 224 -5.48 -15.27 2.14
C THR A 224 -4.19 -15.58 1.37
N LEU A 225 -3.49 -14.55 0.92
CA LEU A 225 -2.16 -14.62 0.32
C LEU A 225 -1.16 -13.91 1.23
N THR A 226 -0.22 -14.66 1.81
CA THR A 226 0.83 -14.10 2.67
C THR A 226 2.15 -14.12 1.93
N LYS A 227 2.74 -12.94 1.68
CA LYS A 227 3.99 -12.78 0.95
C LYS A 227 5.13 -13.54 1.66
N ARG A 228 5.89 -14.31 0.88
CA ARG A 228 6.99 -15.15 1.38
C ARG A 228 8.34 -14.44 1.30
N TYR A 229 8.53 -13.60 0.29
CA TYR A 229 9.74 -12.82 0.00
C TYR A 229 9.41 -11.65 -0.94
#